data_AF-A0A936FWT1-F1
#
_entry.id   AF-A0A936FWT1-F1
#
_cell.length_a   1.000
_cell.length_b   1.000
_cell.length_c   1.000
_cell.angle_alpha   90.00
_cell.angle_beta   90.00
_cell.angle_gamma   90.00
#
_symmetry.space_group_name_H-M   'P 1'
#
loop_
_entity.id
_entity.type
_entity.pdbx_description
1 polymer ?
#
loop_
_entity_poly.entity_id
_entity_poly.type
_entity_poly.pdbx_seq_one_letter_code
_entity_poly.pdbx_strand_id
1 'polypeptide(L)'
;MQKINLKELGQIEVIFISIIIISVSLTTHFNKELFVSKTGKISFFGDLGILYILGLFLKWKYIREIMIFNFLYIIPLIALIIYNNSSKLNTKTVFLFGIMIEFLIAFYFLAFSKNLKSYLSDN
;
A
#
# COMPACT_ATOMS: atom_id res chain seq x y z
N MET A 1 11.04 9.03 31.68
CA MET A 1 10.20 8.74 30.48
C MET A 1 10.58 9.72 29.38
N GLN A 2 11.23 9.27 28.31
CA GLN A 2 11.44 10.10 27.11
C GLN A 2 10.07 10.40 26.48
N LYS A 3 9.77 11.67 26.22
CA LYS A 3 8.61 12.06 25.41
C LYS A 3 8.90 11.65 23.98
N ILE A 4 8.24 10.60 23.50
CA ILE A 4 8.33 10.19 22.09
C ILE A 4 7.78 11.32 21.23
N ASN A 5 8.57 11.77 20.27
CA ASN A 5 8.19 12.85 19.36
C ASN A 5 7.25 12.28 18.29
N LEU A 6 6.07 12.88 18.12
CA LEU A 6 5.08 12.47 17.11
C LEU A 6 5.68 12.47 15.69
N LYS A 7 6.67 13.33 15.43
CA LYS A 7 7.36 13.44 14.14
C LYS A 7 8.26 12.24 13.85
N GLU A 8 8.99 11.77 14.87
CA GLU A 8 9.84 10.58 14.74
C GLU A 8 8.99 9.35 14.47
N LEU A 9 7.85 9.22 15.15
CA LEU A 9 6.87 8.17 14.88
C LEU A 9 6.30 8.27 13.45
N GLY A 10 5.96 9.47 12.99
CA GLY A 10 5.45 9.67 11.63
C GLY A 10 6.48 9.30 10.55
N GLN A 11 7.76 9.57 10.79
CA GLN A 11 8.84 9.14 9.89
C GLN A 11 8.98 7.61 9.85
N ILE A 12 8.86 6.94 11.00
CA ILE A 12 8.85 5.47 11.07
C ILE A 12 7.66 4.90 10.29
N GLU A 13 6.48 5.52 10.40
CA GLU A 13 5.29 5.12 9.63
C GLU A 13 5.49 5.30 8.12
N VAL A 14 6.15 6.37 7.66
CA VAL A 14 6.52 6.53 6.23
C VAL A 14 7.45 5.41 5.76
N ILE A 15 8.46 5.06 6.55
CA ILE A 15 9.38 3.95 6.23
C ILE A 15 8.59 2.64 6.12
N PHE A 16 7.69 2.38 7.08
CA PHE A 16 6.87 1.18 7.10
C PHE A 16 5.94 1.08 5.89
N ILE A 17 5.24 2.16 5.54
CA ILE A 17 4.41 2.24 4.32
C ILE A 17 5.27 2.02 3.06
N SER A 18 6.47 2.58 3.02
CA SER A 18 7.39 2.42 1.88
C SER A 18 7.83 0.96 1.71
N ILE A 19 8.11 0.25 2.82
CA ILE A 19 8.42 -1.18 2.81
C ILE A 19 7.24 -1.98 2.25
N ILE A 20 6.01 -1.66 2.66
CA ILE A 20 4.80 -2.31 2.12
C ILE A 20 4.70 -2.10 0.60
N ILE A 21 4.88 -0.87 0.11
CA ILE A 21 4.81 -0.57 -1.33
C ILE A 21 5.87 -1.36 -2.11
N ILE A 22 7.10 -1.43 -1.59
CA ILE A 22 8.19 -2.20 -2.20
C ILE A 22 7.87 -3.70 -2.18
N SER A 23 7.44 -4.23 -1.04
CA SER A 23 7.05 -5.64 -0.86
C SER A 23 6.01 -6.03 -1.91
N VAL A 24 4.93 -5.26 -2.02
CA VAL A 24 3.86 -5.55 -2.99
C VAL A 24 4.35 -5.40 -4.43
N SER A 25 5.13 -4.37 -4.73
CA SER A 25 5.68 -4.15 -6.07
C SER A 25 6.57 -5.32 -6.52
N LEU A 26 7.50 -5.75 -5.68
CA LEU A 26 8.37 -6.90 -5.96
C LEU A 26 7.55 -8.18 -6.09
N THR A 27 6.64 -8.43 -5.16
CA THR A 27 5.93 -9.70 -5.13
C THR A 27 4.96 -9.83 -6.30
N THR A 28 4.36 -8.71 -6.74
CA THR A 28 3.53 -8.68 -7.97
C THR A 28 4.37 -8.75 -9.24
N HIS A 29 5.61 -8.27 -9.21
CA HIS A 29 6.56 -8.38 -10.32
C HIS A 29 7.09 -9.81 -10.53
N PHE A 30 7.41 -10.54 -9.45
CA PHE A 30 7.94 -11.90 -9.52
C PHE A 30 6.83 -12.94 -9.72
N ASN A 31 5.65 -12.74 -9.14
CA ASN A 31 4.55 -13.69 -9.23
C ASN A 31 3.53 -13.35 -10.32
N LYS A 32 3.98 -12.85 -11.48
CA LYS A 32 3.10 -12.43 -12.60
C LYS A 32 2.08 -13.49 -12.99
N GLU A 33 2.44 -14.77 -12.96
CA GLU A 33 1.55 -15.89 -13.30
C GLU A 33 0.35 -16.05 -12.35
N LEU A 34 0.45 -15.51 -11.13
CA LEU A 34 -0.67 -15.47 -10.19
C LEU A 34 -1.69 -14.37 -10.56
N PHE A 35 -1.27 -13.37 -11.33
CA PHE A 35 -2.08 -12.19 -11.71
C PHE A 35 -2.51 -12.16 -13.17
N VAL A 36 -1.85 -12.93 -14.04
CA VAL A 36 -2.11 -12.92 -15.48
C VAL A 36 -2.57 -14.30 -15.92
N SER A 37 -3.88 -14.49 -16.06
CA SER A 37 -4.40 -15.67 -16.78
C SER A 37 -4.70 -15.36 -18.25
N LYS A 38 -5.09 -14.13 -18.62
CA LYS A 38 -5.40 -13.75 -20.02
C LYS A 38 -5.14 -12.28 -20.42
N THR A 39 -4.84 -11.34 -19.51
CA THR A 39 -5.00 -9.89 -19.80
C THR A 39 -3.77 -8.99 -19.61
N GLY A 40 -2.54 -9.53 -19.55
CA GLY A 40 -1.31 -8.73 -19.49
C GLY A 40 -0.81 -8.40 -18.07
N LYS A 41 0.41 -7.86 -17.97
CA LYS A 41 1.12 -7.59 -16.69
C LYS A 41 0.32 -6.62 -15.80
N ILE A 42 -0.32 -7.14 -14.74
CA ILE A 42 -0.91 -6.30 -13.69
C ILE A 42 0.18 -5.97 -12.67
N SER A 43 0.58 -4.69 -12.60
CA SER A 43 1.40 -4.16 -11.52
C SER A 43 0.54 -3.20 -10.69
N PHE A 44 0.25 -3.53 -9.42
CA PHE A 44 -0.59 -2.67 -8.57
C PHE A 44 0.02 -1.31 -8.30
N PHE A 45 1.36 -1.22 -8.26
CA PHE A 45 2.07 0.04 -8.11
C PHE A 45 2.94 0.40 -9.30
N GLY A 46 3.50 -0.55 -10.05
CA GLY A 46 4.38 -0.26 -11.20
C GLY A 46 5.42 0.81 -10.85
N ASP A 47 5.60 1.78 -11.74
CA ASP A 47 6.48 2.94 -11.51
C ASP A 47 5.87 3.98 -10.54
N LEU A 48 4.55 3.96 -10.32
CA LEU A 48 3.86 4.85 -9.38
C LEU A 48 4.24 4.57 -7.91
N GLY A 49 4.64 3.34 -7.59
CA GLY A 49 5.10 2.98 -6.24
C GLY A 49 6.30 3.81 -5.78
N ILE A 50 7.27 4.01 -6.68
CA ILE A 50 8.46 4.84 -6.41
C ILE A 50 8.04 6.30 -6.21
N LEU A 51 7.12 6.77 -7.05
CA LEU A 51 6.60 8.14 -6.96
C LEU A 51 5.86 8.38 -5.63
N TYR A 52 5.12 7.39 -5.12
CA TYR A 52 4.49 7.48 -3.80
C TYR A 52 5.51 7.54 -2.66
N ILE A 53 6.53 6.70 -2.71
CA ILE A 53 7.61 6.72 -1.71
C ILE A 53 8.31 8.08 -1.71
N LEU A 54 8.72 8.57 -2.89
CA LEU A 54 9.34 9.89 -3.02
C LEU A 54 8.42 11.00 -2.51
N GLY A 55 7.13 10.97 -2.86
CA GLY A 55 6.15 11.95 -2.39
C GLY A 55 6.00 11.96 -0.86
N LEU A 56 6.07 10.80 -0.20
CA LEU A 56 6.01 10.69 1.26
C LEU A 56 7.25 11.27 1.92
N PHE A 57 8.45 10.94 1.41
CA PHE A 57 9.72 11.45 1.94
C PHE A 57 9.92 12.95 1.67
N LEU A 58 9.51 13.43 0.50
CA LEU A 58 9.55 14.85 0.12
C LEU A 58 8.35 15.64 0.66
N LYS A 59 7.47 15.00 1.45
CA LYS A 59 6.30 15.61 2.09
C LYS A 59 5.44 16.43 1.12
N TRP A 60 5.11 15.86 -0.05
CA TRP A 60 4.26 16.57 -1.01
C TRP A 60 2.89 16.87 -0.40
N LYS A 61 2.41 18.10 -0.61
CA LYS A 61 1.22 18.67 0.05
C LYS A 61 -0.04 17.80 -0.01
N TYR A 62 -0.19 16.99 -1.05
CA TYR A 62 -1.37 16.15 -1.29
C TYR A 62 -1.08 14.65 -1.36
N ILE A 63 0.14 14.21 -1.02
CA ILE A 63 0.52 12.80 -1.21
C ILE A 63 -0.37 11.85 -0.44
N ARG A 64 -0.74 12.23 0.78
CA ARG A 64 -1.55 11.42 1.68
C ARG A 64 -2.94 11.21 1.09
N GLU A 65 -3.58 12.28 0.64
CA GLU A 65 -4.92 12.26 0.04
C GLU A 65 -4.93 11.45 -1.26
N ILE A 66 -3.93 11.65 -2.12
CA ILE A 66 -3.77 10.90 -3.37
C ILE A 66 -3.63 9.39 -3.08
N MET A 67 -2.81 9.01 -2.11
CA MET A 67 -2.62 7.61 -1.75
C MET A 67 -3.90 7.01 -1.15
N ILE A 68 -4.56 7.70 -0.20
CA ILE A 68 -5.84 7.24 0.38
C ILE A 68 -6.85 6.96 -0.72
N PHE A 69 -7.00 7.90 -1.66
CA PHE A 69 -7.91 7.74 -2.80
C PHE A 69 -7.57 6.49 -3.60
N ASN A 70 -6.30 6.28 -3.95
CA ASN A 70 -5.87 5.08 -4.67
C ASN A 70 -6.19 3.78 -3.91
N PHE A 71 -5.84 3.71 -2.62
CA PHE A 71 -6.13 2.53 -1.80
C PHE A 71 -7.64 2.24 -1.70
N LEU A 72 -8.48 3.28 -1.69
CA LEU A 72 -9.94 3.14 -1.67
C LEU A 72 -10.48 2.38 -2.89
N TYR A 73 -9.86 2.49 -4.06
CA TYR A 73 -10.24 1.73 -5.26
C TYR A 73 -9.58 0.36 -5.35
N ILE A 74 -8.31 0.27 -4.94
CA ILE A 74 -7.54 -0.95 -5.11
C ILE A 74 -8.01 -2.05 -4.15
N ILE A 75 -8.38 -1.70 -2.90
CA ILE A 75 -8.84 -2.69 -1.91
C ILE A 75 -10.12 -3.42 -2.38
N PRO A 76 -11.20 -2.72 -2.78
CA PRO A 76 -12.40 -3.37 -3.34
C PRO A 76 -12.11 -4.18 -4.60
N LEU A 77 -11.21 -3.70 -5.46
CA LEU A 77 -10.82 -4.43 -6.68
C LEU A 77 -10.19 -5.79 -6.33
N ILE A 78 -9.26 -5.82 -5.37
CA ILE A 78 -8.65 -7.07 -4.90
C ILE A 78 -9.70 -7.98 -4.25
N ALA A 79 -10.59 -7.42 -3.42
CA ALA A 79 -11.67 -8.18 -2.80
C ALA A 79 -12.60 -8.83 -3.84
N LEU A 80 -12.95 -8.10 -4.91
CA LEU A 80 -13.73 -8.62 -6.03
C LEU A 80 -13.01 -9.76 -6.76
N ILE A 81 -11.70 -9.62 -7.00
CA ILE A 81 -10.87 -10.67 -7.61
C ILE A 81 -10.85 -11.92 -6.73
N ILE A 82 -10.68 -11.75 -5.41
CA ILE A 82 -10.72 -12.85 -4.44
C ILE A 82 -12.08 -13.53 -4.47
N TYR A 83 -13.17 -12.76 -4.42
CA TYR A 83 -14.54 -13.29 -4.44
C TYR A 83 -14.81 -14.14 -5.70
N ASN A 84 -14.43 -13.64 -6.88
CA ASN A 84 -14.62 -14.36 -8.14
C ASN A 84 -13.78 -15.64 -8.25
N ASN A 85 -12.67 -15.74 -7.51
CA ASN A 85 -11.79 -16.92 -7.48
C ASN A 85 -12.01 -17.80 -6.22
N SER A 86 -12.99 -17.47 -5.37
CA SER A 86 -13.16 -18.09 -4.04
C SER A 86 -13.70 -19.52 -4.07
N SER A 87 -14.20 -20.00 -5.22
CA SER A 87 -14.75 -21.36 -5.36
C SER A 87 -13.73 -22.47 -5.09
N LYS A 88 -12.42 -22.15 -5.15
CA LYS A 88 -11.33 -23.03 -4.69
C LYS A 88 -10.28 -22.20 -3.95
N LEU A 89 -10.10 -22.49 -2.66
CA LEU A 89 -9.06 -21.88 -1.84
C LEU A 89 -7.69 -22.41 -2.31
N ASN A 90 -7.07 -21.68 -3.24
CA ASN A 90 -5.80 -22.04 -3.86
C ASN A 90 -4.70 -21.05 -3.43
N THR A 91 -3.45 -21.36 -3.78
CA THR A 91 -2.29 -20.54 -3.43
C THR A 91 -2.41 -19.10 -3.97
N LYS A 92 -3.08 -18.87 -5.11
CA LYS A 92 -3.33 -17.52 -5.65
C LYS A 92 -4.25 -16.71 -4.75
N THR A 93 -5.34 -17.31 -4.28
CA THR A 93 -6.31 -16.65 -3.40
C THR A 93 -5.67 -16.29 -2.06
N VAL A 94 -4.88 -17.20 -1.46
CA VAL A 94 -4.13 -16.90 -0.22
C VAL A 94 -3.14 -15.76 -0.42
N PHE A 95 -2.45 -15.75 -1.56
CA PHE A 95 -1.50 -14.69 -1.88
C PHE A 95 -2.18 -13.31 -2.05
N LEU A 96 -3.33 -13.27 -2.73
CA LEU A 96 -4.15 -12.06 -2.86
C LEU A 96 -4.66 -11.54 -1.51
N PHE A 97 -5.03 -12.44 -0.59
CA PHE A 97 -5.38 -12.05 0.78
C PHE A 97 -4.21 -11.36 1.51
N GLY A 98 -2.98 -11.87 1.33
CA GLY A 98 -1.78 -11.24 1.89
C GLY A 98 -1.59 -9.79 1.44
N ILE A 99 -1.66 -9.56 0.12
CA ILE A 99 -1.58 -8.20 -0.44
C ILE A 99 -2.70 -7.31 0.08
N MET A 100 -3.92 -7.85 0.17
CA MET A 100 -5.08 -7.10 0.69
C MET A 100 -4.84 -6.63 2.13
N ILE A 101 -4.26 -7.49 2.98
CA ILE A 101 -3.92 -7.15 4.36
C ILE A 101 -2.85 -6.05 4.39
N GLU A 102 -1.79 -6.18 3.60
CA GLU A 102 -0.73 -5.15 3.49
C GLU A 102 -1.32 -3.79 3.08
N PHE A 103 -2.27 -3.78 2.14
CA PHE A 103 -2.97 -2.57 1.71
C PHE A 103 -3.88 -1.99 2.78
N LEU A 104 -4.60 -2.83 3.52
CA LEU A 104 -5.42 -2.37 4.64
C LEU A 104 -4.57 -1.72 5.73
N ILE A 105 -3.39 -2.29 6.02
CA ILE A 105 -2.45 -1.74 7.00
C ILE A 105 -1.93 -0.37 6.51
N ALA A 106 -1.45 -0.29 5.27
CA ALA A 106 -0.98 0.98 4.69
C ALA A 106 -2.09 2.04 4.67
N PHE A 107 -3.31 1.64 4.26
CA PHE A 107 -4.48 2.51 4.27
C PHE A 107 -4.82 3.01 5.68
N TYR A 108 -4.75 2.16 6.69
CA TYR A 108 -5.00 2.55 8.08
C TYR A 108 -4.04 3.66 8.54
N PHE A 109 -2.74 3.48 8.31
CA PHE A 109 -1.75 4.50 8.64
C PHE A 109 -2.00 5.80 7.87
N LEU A 110 -2.26 5.70 6.56
CA LEU A 110 -2.56 6.85 5.72
C LEU A 110 -3.82 7.60 6.19
N ALA A 111 -4.94 6.92 6.38
CA ALA A 111 -6.22 7.55 6.69
C ALA A 111 -6.33 8.05 8.13
N PHE A 112 -5.81 7.29 9.10
CA PHE A 112 -6.12 7.51 10.52
C PHE A 112 -4.92 7.90 11.39
N SER A 113 -3.67 7.72 10.94
CA SER A 113 -2.53 8.09 11.78
C SER A 113 -2.37 9.60 11.94
N LYS A 114 -2.41 10.05 13.20
CA LYS A 114 -2.09 11.42 13.59
C LYS A 114 -0.59 11.71 13.46
N ASN A 115 0.27 10.72 13.67
CA ASN A 115 1.72 10.87 13.61
C ASN A 115 2.15 11.16 12.16
N LEU A 116 1.69 10.35 11.21
CA LEU A 116 1.91 10.56 9.78
C LEU A 116 1.40 11.92 9.32
N LYS A 117 0.17 12.31 9.72
CA LYS A 117 -0.37 13.62 9.40
C LYS A 117 0.54 14.75 9.92
N SER A 118 0.96 14.66 11.17
CA SER A 118 1.84 15.66 11.79
C SER A 118 3.20 15.74 11.12
N TYR A 119 3.75 14.62 10.65
CA TYR A 119 5.03 14.58 9.94
C TYR A 119 4.95 15.24 8.56
N LEU A 120 3.86 14.99 7.82
CA LEU A 120 3.65 15.50 6.46
C LEU A 120 3.19 16.97 6.43
N SER A 121 2.53 17.46 7.49
CA SER A 121 2.09 18.87 7.56
C SER A 121 3.18 19.86 7.96
N ASP A 122 4.38 19.37 8.24
CA ASP A 122 5.47 20.11 8.87
C ASP A 122 6.38 20.84 7.86
N ASN A 123 5.78 21.38 6.79
CA ASN A 123 6.43 22.19 5.77
C ASN A 123 6.17 23.67 5.99
#